data_AF-A0A7J2YZQ2-F1
#
_entry.id   AF-A0A7J2YZQ2-F1
#
_cell.length_a   1.000
_cell.length_b   1.000
_cell.length_c   1.000
_cell.angle_alpha   90.00
_cell.angle_beta   90.00
_cell.angle_gamma   90.00
#
_symmetry.space_group_name_H-M   'P 1'
#
loop_
_entity.id
_entity.type
_entity.pdbx_description
1 polymer ?
#
loop_
_entity_poly.entity_id
_entity_poly.type
_entity_poly.pdbx_seq_one_letter_code
_entity_poly.pdbx_strand_id
1 'polypeptide(L)'
;MRLEEKIIEILKEDFICDNCLGRFFSELLSGFSNKERGRILRNYLAFLLDSGEKIDVDTSNFYGIKFRNIKLEMREPEKCKICGNFFEKEIDELAKKIVEELKGIEFQTFLIGSIPRDEMLNEEEKLQEKVGIEFSETIKSEINRELGKRVEKLSGK
;
A
#
# COMPACT_ATOMS: atom_id res chain seq x y z
N MET A 1 2.48 -1.26 -21.23
CA MET A 1 3.65 -1.29 -20.32
C MET A 1 3.84 -2.70 -19.80
N ARG A 2 5.08 -3.19 -19.78
CA ARG A 2 5.48 -4.40 -19.05
C ARG A 2 5.33 -4.17 -17.54
N LEU A 3 5.29 -5.25 -16.76
CA LEU A 3 5.09 -5.16 -15.30
C LEU A 3 6.10 -4.21 -14.64
N GLU A 4 7.39 -4.37 -14.96
CA GLU A 4 8.46 -3.53 -14.42
C GLU A 4 8.26 -2.04 -14.72
N GLU A 5 7.94 -1.70 -15.98
CA GLU A 5 7.66 -0.32 -16.40
C GLU A 5 6.51 0.29 -15.58
N LYS A 6 5.48 -0.52 -15.27
CA LYS A 6 4.36 -0.08 -14.42
C LYS A 6 4.79 0.22 -12.99
N ILE A 7 5.62 -0.64 -12.39
CA ILE A 7 6.11 -0.44 -11.02
C ILE A 7 7.00 0.82 -10.96
N ILE A 8 7.89 0.99 -11.93
CA ILE A 8 8.76 2.18 -12.04
C ILE A 8 7.90 3.45 -12.12
N GLU A 9 6.88 3.46 -12.98
CA GLU A 9 6.03 4.63 -13.16
C GLU A 9 5.25 4.99 -11.88
N ILE A 10 4.77 4.01 -11.10
CA ILE A 10 4.10 4.23 -9.81
C ILE A 10 5.06 4.85 -8.78
N LEU A 11 6.32 4.43 -8.76
CA LEU A 11 7.32 4.88 -7.77
C LEU A 11 8.16 6.07 -8.25
N LYS A 12 7.80 6.65 -9.40
CA LYS A 12 8.61 7.65 -10.10
C LYS A 12 8.72 8.98 -9.35
N GLU A 13 7.58 9.51 -8.94
CA GLU A 13 7.47 10.91 -8.48
C GLU A 13 7.35 11.05 -6.96
N ASP A 14 6.71 10.08 -6.31
CA ASP A 14 6.36 10.16 -4.90
C ASP A 14 6.60 8.82 -4.18
N PHE A 15 6.65 8.89 -2.84
CA PHE A 15 6.58 7.72 -1.99
C PHE A 15 5.20 7.04 -2.07
N ILE A 16 5.18 5.73 -2.30
CA ILE A 16 3.98 4.89 -2.22
C ILE A 16 4.24 3.80 -1.21
N CYS A 17 3.39 3.62 -0.19
CA CYS A 17 3.58 2.56 0.80
C CYS A 17 3.32 1.15 0.22
N ASP A 18 3.76 0.11 0.92
CA ASP A 18 3.67 -1.27 0.43
C ASP A 18 2.22 -1.74 0.20
N ASN A 19 1.26 -1.37 1.07
CA ASN A 19 -0.16 -1.70 0.85
C ASN A 19 -0.68 -1.10 -0.46
N CYS A 20 -0.40 0.19 -0.68
CA CYS A 20 -0.82 0.92 -1.88
C CYS A 20 -0.14 0.38 -3.13
N LEU A 21 1.16 0.08 -3.08
CA LEU A 21 1.88 -0.49 -4.22
C LEU A 21 1.34 -1.89 -4.56
N GLY A 22 1.17 -2.76 -3.56
CA GLY A 22 0.77 -4.14 -3.82
C GLY A 22 -0.68 -4.31 -4.27
N ARG A 23 -1.60 -3.42 -3.87
CA ARG A 23 -3.00 -3.49 -4.32
C ARG A 23 -3.18 -3.18 -5.82
N PHE A 24 -2.29 -2.37 -6.41
CA PHE A 24 -2.27 -2.14 -7.86
C PHE A 24 -2.07 -3.42 -8.67
N PHE A 25 -1.49 -4.44 -8.04
CA PHE A 25 -1.18 -5.72 -8.65
C PHE A 25 -1.90 -6.87 -7.94
N SER A 26 -3.08 -6.60 -7.36
CA SER A 26 -3.87 -7.58 -6.58
C SER A 26 -4.19 -8.87 -7.33
N GLU A 27 -4.37 -8.76 -8.64
CA GLU A 27 -4.70 -9.89 -9.53
C GLU A 27 -3.48 -10.77 -9.87
N LEU A 28 -2.26 -10.34 -9.49
CA LEU A 28 -1.04 -11.10 -9.69
C LEU A 28 -0.66 -11.82 -8.39
N LEU A 29 -0.56 -13.15 -8.47
CA LEU A 29 -0.22 -14.06 -7.36
C LEU A 29 -1.24 -14.02 -6.21
N SER A 30 -1.75 -15.19 -5.83
CA SER A 30 -2.59 -15.37 -4.65
C SER A 30 -1.77 -15.75 -3.42
N GLY A 31 -2.38 -15.67 -2.23
CA GLY A 31 -1.74 -16.07 -0.96
C GLY A 31 -0.86 -15.00 -0.30
N PHE A 32 -0.78 -13.81 -0.86
CA PHE A 32 -0.06 -12.66 -0.30
C PHE A 32 -1.03 -11.55 0.08
N SER A 33 -0.78 -10.88 1.21
CA SER A 33 -1.38 -9.58 1.47
C SER A 33 -0.85 -8.53 0.49
N ASN A 34 -1.60 -7.45 0.27
CA ASN A 34 -1.13 -6.35 -0.55
C ASN A 34 0.15 -5.72 0.02
N LYS A 35 0.31 -5.65 1.35
CA LYS A 35 1.56 -5.21 1.98
C LYS A 35 2.75 -6.10 1.60
N GLU A 36 2.60 -7.41 1.66
CA GLU A 36 3.69 -8.33 1.26
C GLU A 36 4.00 -8.22 -0.23
N ARG A 37 2.95 -8.16 -1.07
CA ARG A 37 3.13 -8.01 -2.52
C ARG A 37 3.87 -6.72 -2.85
N GLY A 38 3.48 -5.59 -2.26
CA GLY A 38 4.17 -4.31 -2.46
C GLY A 38 5.63 -4.36 -2.03
N ARG A 39 5.92 -5.00 -0.88
CA ARG A 39 7.30 -5.17 -0.41
C ARG A 39 8.15 -5.98 -1.38
N ILE A 40 7.59 -7.05 -1.96
CA ILE A 40 8.27 -7.88 -2.97
C ILE A 40 8.59 -7.05 -4.21
N LEU A 41 7.62 -6.30 -4.74
CA LEU A 41 7.81 -5.45 -5.93
C LEU A 41 8.85 -4.35 -5.70
N ARG A 42 8.82 -3.70 -4.53
CA ARG A 42 9.83 -2.71 -4.13
C ARG A 42 11.22 -3.32 -4.05
N ASN A 43 11.36 -4.47 -3.41
CA ASN A 43 12.65 -5.16 -3.30
C ASN A 43 13.16 -5.63 -4.66
N TYR A 44 12.28 -6.04 -5.58
CA TYR A 44 12.67 -6.37 -6.95
C TYR A 44 13.34 -5.16 -7.63
N LEU A 45 12.72 -3.98 -7.62
CA LEU A 45 13.35 -2.78 -8.17
C LEU A 45 14.63 -2.39 -7.41
N ALA A 46 14.67 -2.60 -6.10
CA ALA A 46 15.88 -2.37 -5.32
C ALA A 46 17.03 -3.30 -5.77
N PHE A 47 16.76 -4.55 -6.14
CA PHE A 47 17.78 -5.44 -6.68
C PHE A 47 18.29 -4.98 -8.05
N LEU A 48 17.41 -4.48 -8.93
CA LEU A 48 17.82 -3.93 -10.21
C LEU A 48 18.76 -2.72 -10.01
N LEU A 49 18.36 -1.77 -9.15
CA LEU A 49 19.20 -0.64 -8.75
C LEU A 49 20.54 -1.11 -8.18
N ASP A 50 20.55 -2.06 -7.23
CA ASP A 50 21.78 -2.59 -6.64
C ASP A 50 22.63 -3.38 -7.63
N SER A 51 22.07 -3.86 -8.74
CA SER A 51 22.85 -4.50 -9.82
C SER A 51 23.53 -3.48 -10.76
N GLY A 52 23.26 -2.19 -10.57
CA GLY A 52 23.81 -1.09 -11.36
C GLY A 52 22.89 -0.57 -12.46
N GLU A 53 21.65 -1.08 -12.54
CA GLU A 53 20.66 -0.54 -13.47
C GLU A 53 20.26 0.88 -13.08
N LYS A 54 20.06 1.73 -14.10
CA LYS A 54 19.64 3.12 -13.91
C LYS A 54 18.14 3.20 -14.10
N ILE A 55 17.42 3.31 -12.99
CA ILE A 55 15.97 3.40 -12.94
C ILE A 55 15.60 4.77 -12.38
N ASP A 56 14.70 5.47 -13.06
CA ASP A 56 14.21 6.79 -12.66
C ASP A 56 13.04 6.64 -11.70
N VAL A 57 13.32 6.76 -10.40
CA VAL A 57 12.38 6.57 -9.29
C VAL A 57 12.69 7.51 -8.14
N ASP A 58 11.67 7.88 -7.36
CA ASP A 58 11.89 8.61 -6.12
C ASP A 58 12.60 7.70 -5.11
N THR A 59 13.83 8.07 -4.73
CA THR A 59 14.69 7.29 -3.85
C THR A 59 14.11 7.11 -2.44
N SER A 60 13.15 7.95 -2.04
CA SER A 60 12.41 7.80 -0.79
C SER A 60 11.68 6.45 -0.69
N ASN A 61 11.32 5.86 -1.84
CA ASN A 61 10.74 4.52 -1.93
C ASN A 61 11.68 3.41 -1.47
N PHE A 62 12.97 3.66 -1.31
CA PHE A 62 13.92 2.64 -0.87
C PHE A 62 14.47 2.94 0.53
N TYR A 63 13.88 3.88 1.26
CA TYR A 63 14.31 4.24 2.60
C TYR A 63 14.40 3.01 3.53
N GLY A 64 15.53 2.90 4.23
CA GLY A 64 15.87 1.76 5.09
C GLY A 64 16.45 0.54 4.38
N ILE A 65 16.48 0.50 3.04
CA ILE A 65 17.16 -0.56 2.28
C ILE A 65 18.66 -0.26 2.22
N LYS A 66 19.48 -1.28 2.47
CA LYS A 66 20.94 -1.19 2.42
C LYS A 66 21.44 -1.73 1.08
N PHE A 67 21.83 -0.81 0.19
CA PHE A 67 22.49 -1.13 -1.08
C PHE A 67 23.96 -1.50 -0.86
N ARG A 68 24.46 -2.46 -1.65
CA ARG A 68 25.84 -2.97 -1.55
C ARG A 68 26.73 -2.46 -2.68
N ASN A 69 26.21 -2.37 -3.89
CA ASN A 69 27.04 -2.06 -5.06
C ASN A 69 26.84 -0.64 -5.57
N ILE A 70 25.80 0.06 -5.11
CA ILE A 70 25.55 1.47 -5.43
C ILE A 70 25.54 2.34 -4.18
N LYS A 71 25.84 3.64 -4.36
CA LYS A 71 25.56 4.68 -3.38
C LYS A 71 24.36 5.48 -3.86
N LEU A 72 23.24 5.33 -3.15
CA LEU A 72 22.02 6.08 -3.42
C LEU A 72 21.82 7.12 -2.31
N GLU A 73 21.66 8.39 -2.69
CA GLU A 73 21.22 9.41 -1.74
C GLU A 73 19.71 9.21 -1.50
N MET A 74 19.38 8.61 -0.36
CA MET A 74 18.00 8.36 0.03
C MET A 74 17.46 9.53 0.82
N ARG A 75 16.25 9.96 0.45
CA ARG A 75 15.46 10.90 1.23
C ARG A 75 14.55 10.13 2.19
N GLU A 76 14.22 10.74 3.32
CA GLU A 76 13.17 10.17 4.17
C GLU A 76 11.83 10.22 3.42
N PRO A 77 11.01 9.16 3.51
CA PRO A 77 9.71 9.15 2.87
C PRO A 77 8.79 10.13 3.59
N GLU A 78 8.09 10.95 2.80
CA GLU A 78 7.00 11.76 3.31
C GLU A 78 5.76 10.88 3.59
N LYS A 79 4.55 11.41 3.36
CA LYS A 79 3.34 10.61 3.39
C LYS A 79 3.19 9.85 2.07
N CYS A 80 2.70 8.62 2.14
CA CYS A 80 2.26 7.88 0.96
C CYS A 80 1.30 8.75 0.16
N LYS A 81 1.59 8.96 -1.13
CA LYS A 81 0.81 9.83 -2.02
C LYS A 81 -0.67 9.48 -2.06
N ILE A 82 -1.00 8.19 -1.95
CA ILE A 82 -2.38 7.70 -2.02
C ILE A 82 -3.04 7.73 -0.64
N CYS A 83 -2.52 6.96 0.33
CA CYS A 83 -3.25 6.75 1.58
C CYS A 83 -2.87 7.72 2.70
N GLY A 84 -1.90 8.61 2.49
CA GLY A 84 -1.47 9.58 3.52
C GLY A 84 -0.90 8.93 4.78
N ASN A 85 -0.37 7.70 4.68
CA ASN A 85 0.07 6.83 5.78
C ASN A 85 -1.07 6.22 6.63
N PHE A 86 -2.30 6.17 6.12
CA PHE A 86 -3.44 5.54 6.80
C PHE A 86 -3.14 4.10 7.27
N PHE A 87 -2.60 3.26 6.38
CA PHE A 87 -2.30 1.85 6.70
C PHE A 87 -1.18 1.66 7.72
N GLU A 88 -0.27 2.63 7.85
CA GLU A 88 0.89 2.53 8.74
C GLU A 88 0.64 3.18 10.09
N LYS A 89 -0.17 4.25 10.14
CA LYS A 89 -0.31 5.09 11.34
C LYS A 89 -1.72 5.16 11.90
N GLU A 90 -2.76 5.12 11.06
CA GLU A 90 -4.13 5.42 11.51
C GLU A 90 -4.98 4.14 11.74
N ILE A 91 -4.74 3.08 10.96
CA ILE A 91 -5.65 1.93 10.88
C ILE A 91 -5.83 1.17 12.20
N ASP A 92 -4.76 0.99 12.99
CA ASP A 92 -4.82 0.24 14.24
C ASP A 92 -5.57 1.02 15.33
N GLU A 93 -5.41 2.34 15.36
CA GLU A 93 -6.15 3.20 16.28
C GLU A 93 -7.64 3.22 15.95
N LEU A 94 -7.97 3.27 14.65
CA LEU A 94 -9.35 3.22 14.19
C LEU A 94 -10.01 1.87 14.54
N ALA A 95 -9.31 0.75 14.35
CA ALA A 95 -9.82 -0.56 14.72
C ALA A 95 -10.12 -0.67 16.23
N LYS A 96 -9.24 -0.12 17.08
CA LYS A 96 -9.48 -0.06 18.53
C LYS A 96 -10.71 0.76 18.88
N LYS A 97 -10.89 1.92 18.24
CA LYS A 97 -12.09 2.77 18.44
C LYS A 97 -13.37 2.02 18.04
N ILE A 98 -13.37 1.32 16.91
CA ILE A 98 -14.52 0.51 16.48
C ILE A 98 -14.87 -0.53 17.54
N VAL A 99 -13.88 -1.28 18.03
CA VAL A 99 -14.11 -2.33 19.05
C VAL A 99 -14.60 -1.76 20.37
N GLU A 100 -14.15 -0.55 20.75
CA GLU A 100 -14.66 0.15 21.92
C GLU A 100 -16.14 0.49 21.79
N GLU A 101 -16.56 1.01 20.63
CA GLU A 101 -17.97 1.33 20.33
C GLU A 101 -18.86 0.08 20.23
N LEU A 102 -18.28 -1.07 19.90
CA LEU A 102 -19.00 -2.35 19.86
C LEU A 102 -19.24 -2.97 21.25
N LYS A 103 -18.67 -2.40 22.33
CA LYS A 103 -18.86 -2.94 23.68
C LYS A 103 -20.33 -2.94 24.09
N GLY A 104 -20.79 -4.10 24.57
CA GLY A 104 -22.18 -4.29 25.00
C GLY A 104 -23.15 -4.64 23.88
N ILE A 105 -22.67 -4.74 22.63
CA ILE A 105 -23.47 -5.23 21.50
C ILE A 105 -23.16 -6.72 21.30
N GLU A 106 -24.18 -7.56 21.32
CA GLU A 106 -24.05 -8.99 20.98
C GLU A 106 -24.19 -9.21 19.47
N PHE A 107 -23.21 -9.86 18.86
CA PHE A 107 -23.21 -10.22 17.44
C PHE A 107 -22.41 -11.51 17.16
N GLN A 108 -22.72 -12.14 16.02
CA GLN A 108 -22.00 -13.32 15.51
C GLN A 108 -21.13 -12.98 14.30
N THR A 109 -21.59 -12.10 13.43
CA THR A 109 -20.89 -11.67 12.22
C THR A 109 -21.00 -10.15 12.08
N PHE A 110 -20.07 -9.54 11.37
CA PHE A 110 -20.11 -8.11 11.06
C PHE A 110 -19.63 -7.85 9.64
N LEU A 111 -19.94 -6.65 9.13
CA LEU A 111 -19.39 -6.14 7.88
C LEU A 111 -18.73 -4.78 8.17
N ILE A 112 -17.57 -4.54 7.55
CA ILE A 112 -16.89 -3.25 7.61
C ILE A 112 -16.95 -2.60 6.23
N GLY A 113 -17.46 -1.38 6.22
CA GLY A 113 -17.42 -0.49 5.07
C GLY A 113 -16.73 0.82 5.44
N SER A 114 -16.14 1.47 4.45
CA SER A 114 -15.47 2.76 4.59
C SER A 114 -15.92 3.73 3.50
N ILE A 115 -15.78 5.01 3.82
CA ILE A 115 -15.81 6.13 2.86
C ILE A 115 -14.39 6.73 2.92
N PRO A 116 -13.51 6.41 1.95
CA PRO A 116 -12.18 7.00 1.90
C PRO A 116 -12.23 8.52 1.71
N ARG A 117 -11.16 9.21 2.09
CA ARG A 117 -11.00 10.65 1.79
C ARG A 117 -10.93 10.84 0.28
N ASP A 118 -11.58 11.89 -0.26
CA ASP A 118 -11.60 12.16 -1.71
C ASP A 118 -10.19 12.24 -2.31
N GLU A 119 -9.24 12.79 -1.56
CA GLU A 119 -7.82 12.82 -1.93
C GLU A 119 -7.26 11.41 -2.24
N MET A 120 -7.62 10.39 -1.46
CA MET A 120 -7.15 9.02 -1.68
C MET A 120 -7.69 8.44 -2.99
N LEU A 121 -8.96 8.73 -3.30
CA LEU A 121 -9.64 8.26 -4.51
C LEU A 121 -9.06 8.95 -5.74
N ASN A 122 -8.88 10.27 -5.67
CA ASN A 122 -8.33 11.08 -6.76
C ASN A 122 -6.88 10.68 -7.07
N GLU A 123 -6.04 10.47 -6.07
CA GLU A 123 -4.64 10.06 -6.28
C GLU A 123 -4.54 8.60 -6.79
N GLU A 124 -5.45 7.72 -6.36
CA GLU A 124 -5.59 6.38 -6.94
C GLU A 124 -5.94 6.45 -8.44
N GLU A 125 -6.99 7.18 -8.80
CA GLU A 125 -7.48 7.28 -10.18
C GLU A 125 -6.40 7.84 -11.11
N LYS A 126 -5.75 8.96 -10.71
CA LYS A 126 -4.64 9.56 -11.47
C LYS A 126 -3.53 8.55 -11.77
N LEU A 127 -3.13 7.75 -10.78
CA LEU A 127 -2.07 6.75 -10.98
C LEU A 127 -2.54 5.57 -11.83
N GLN A 128 -3.79 5.12 -11.69
CA GLN A 128 -4.36 4.08 -12.54
C GLN A 128 -4.38 4.49 -14.02
N GLU A 129 -4.82 5.72 -14.30
CA GLU A 129 -4.83 6.29 -15.65
C GLU A 129 -3.41 6.40 -16.21
N LYS A 130 -2.48 6.95 -15.43
CA LYS A 130 -1.08 7.13 -15.84
C LYS A 130 -0.39 5.82 -16.22
N VAL A 131 -0.65 4.76 -15.45
CA VAL A 131 0.04 3.46 -15.57
C VAL A 131 -0.71 2.49 -16.52
N GLY A 132 -1.97 2.79 -16.84
CA GLY A 132 -2.85 1.91 -17.62
C GLY A 132 -3.14 0.60 -16.88
N ILE A 133 -3.60 0.70 -15.62
CA ILE A 133 -4.04 -0.44 -14.81
C ILE A 133 -5.55 -0.40 -14.71
N GLU A 134 -6.23 -1.25 -15.50
CA GLU A 134 -7.69 -1.33 -15.51
C GLU A 134 -8.26 -2.21 -14.38
N PHE A 135 -7.47 -3.15 -13.85
CA PHE A 135 -7.91 -4.10 -12.83
C PHE A 135 -6.93 -4.08 -11.66
N SER A 136 -7.27 -3.31 -10.64
CA SER A 136 -6.61 -3.32 -9.33
C SER A 136 -7.64 -3.25 -8.23
N GLU A 137 -7.29 -3.79 -7.08
CA GLU A 137 -8.12 -3.62 -5.90
C GLU A 137 -8.16 -2.14 -5.48
N THR A 138 -9.37 -1.61 -5.31
CA THR A 138 -9.59 -0.23 -4.89
C THR A 138 -9.05 0.03 -3.48
N ILE A 139 -8.68 1.29 -3.21
CA ILE A 139 -8.26 1.70 -1.85
C ILE A 139 -9.35 1.41 -0.81
N LYS A 140 -10.63 1.57 -1.19
CA LYS A 140 -11.79 1.27 -0.33
C LYS A 140 -11.82 -0.20 0.08
N SER A 141 -11.68 -1.11 -0.88
CA SER A 141 -11.69 -2.55 -0.61
C SER A 141 -10.53 -2.97 0.29
N GLU A 142 -9.34 -2.42 0.05
CA GLU A 142 -8.17 -2.67 0.90
C GLU A 142 -8.40 -2.15 2.35
N ILE A 143 -8.93 -0.94 2.52
CA ILE A 143 -9.27 -0.38 3.83
C ILE A 143 -10.27 -1.29 4.56
N ASN A 144 -11.35 -1.69 3.89
CA ASN A 144 -12.39 -2.54 4.48
C ASN A 144 -11.81 -3.86 4.96
N ARG A 145 -10.98 -4.51 4.13
CA ARG A 145 -10.37 -5.79 4.48
C ARG A 145 -9.37 -5.66 5.63
N GLU A 146 -8.48 -4.68 5.57
CA GLU A 146 -7.44 -4.52 6.59
C GLU A 146 -7.99 -4.06 7.93
N LEU A 147 -9.04 -3.23 7.95
CA LEU A 147 -9.79 -2.92 9.17
C LEU A 147 -10.55 -4.15 9.67
N GLY A 148 -11.21 -4.89 8.76
CA GLY A 148 -11.95 -6.12 9.06
C GLY A 148 -11.12 -7.10 9.89
N LYS A 149 -9.94 -7.47 9.38
CA LYS A 149 -9.00 -8.38 10.06
C LYS A 149 -8.59 -7.90 11.46
N ARG A 150 -8.43 -6.59 11.64
CA ARG A 150 -8.00 -6.01 12.92
C ARG A 150 -9.13 -6.02 13.94
N VAL A 151 -10.33 -5.63 13.51
CA VAL A 151 -11.53 -5.65 14.35
C VAL A 151 -11.91 -7.08 14.74
N GLU A 152 -11.85 -8.02 13.79
CA GLU A 152 -12.04 -9.47 14.03
C GLU A 152 -11.11 -9.94 15.15
N LYS A 153 -9.79 -9.73 14.96
CA LYS A 153 -8.77 -10.11 15.94
C LYS A 153 -8.96 -9.47 17.32
N LEU A 154 -9.35 -8.20 17.38
CA LEU A 154 -9.50 -7.46 18.64
C LEU A 154 -10.81 -7.77 19.37
N SER A 155 -11.88 -8.07 18.63
CA SER A 155 -13.20 -8.41 19.20
C SER A 155 -13.32 -9.90 19.56
N GLY A 156 -12.41 -10.75 19.06
CA GLY A 156 -12.45 -12.20 19.29
C GLY A 156 -13.61 -12.88 18.57
N LYS A 157 -14.06 -12.29 17.47
CA LYS A 157 -15.14 -12.77 16.62
C LYS A 157 -14.59 -13.32 15.32
#